data_AF-A0A529VSD9-F1
#
_entry.id   AF-A0A529VSD9-F1
#
_cell.length_a   1.000
_cell.length_b   1.000
_cell.length_c   1.000
_cell.angle_alpha   90.00
_cell.angle_beta   90.00
_cell.angle_gamma   90.00
#
_symmetry.space_group_name_H-M   'P 1'
#
loop_
_entity.id
_entity.type
_entity.pdbx_description
1 polymer ?
#
loop_
_entity_poly.entity_id
_entity_poly.type
_entity_poly.pdbx_seq_one_letter_code
_entity_poly.pdbx_strand_id
1 'polypeptide(L)'
;TGWRMGWLTHPSGVADQLGAMTQYINSGTAAPIQAGAVAAIRQGEPLVEDIRQRIRTGLDLAYDRLARIPGVILPRKPRGGMYAFFALEGESDARQACAKILETARVGLAPGHLFGNSAAAFLRMCVCRDSGQIETALE
;
A
#
# COMPACT_ATOMS: atom_id res chain seq x y z
N THR A 1 -10.41 -2.81 -1.21
CA THR A 1 -10.70 -3.39 0.13
C THR A 1 -12.07 -2.96 0.59
N GLY A 2 -12.96 -3.87 1.03
CA GLY A 2 -14.35 -3.54 1.40
C GLY A 2 -14.93 -4.23 2.65
N TRP A 3 -14.33 -5.32 3.13
CA TRP A 3 -14.90 -6.17 4.20
C TRP A 3 -14.62 -5.67 5.63
N ARG A 4 -13.76 -4.66 5.79
CA ARG A 4 -13.46 -3.99 7.08
C ARG A 4 -13.10 -4.95 8.24
N MET A 5 -12.32 -6.00 7.96
CA MET A 5 -11.86 -6.96 8.97
C MET A 5 -10.43 -6.65 9.43
N GLY A 6 -10.20 -6.73 10.74
CA GLY A 6 -8.89 -6.68 11.37
C GLY A 6 -8.97 -7.20 12.80
N TRP A 7 -7.84 -7.57 13.39
CA TRP A 7 -7.76 -8.00 14.79
C TRP A 7 -6.51 -7.46 15.46
N LEU A 8 -6.52 -7.49 16.79
CA LEU A 8 -5.39 -7.11 17.63
C LEU A 8 -4.95 -8.34 18.42
N THR A 9 -3.64 -8.49 18.61
CA THR A 9 -3.08 -9.39 19.63
C THR A 9 -2.54 -8.49 20.73
N HIS A 10 -2.99 -8.70 21.96
CA HIS A 10 -2.69 -7.81 23.08
C HIS A 10 -2.43 -8.61 24.38
N PRO A 11 -1.73 -8.02 25.37
CA PRO A 11 -1.62 -8.62 26.71
C PRO A 11 -2.99 -8.74 27.39
N SER A 12 -3.17 -9.75 28.24
CA SER A 12 -4.46 -9.99 28.92
C SER A 12 -4.91 -8.81 29.80
N GLY A 13 -3.98 -8.06 30.40
CA GLY A 13 -4.26 -6.94 31.29
C GLY A 13 -4.97 -5.73 30.66
N VAL A 14 -5.15 -5.70 29.33
CA VAL A 14 -5.88 -4.62 28.62
C VAL A 14 -7.17 -5.11 27.93
N ALA A 15 -7.56 -6.37 28.18
CA ALA A 15 -8.68 -7.00 27.48
C ALA A 15 -10.02 -6.26 27.69
N ASP A 16 -10.33 -5.90 28.94
CA ASP A 16 -11.61 -5.27 29.28
C ASP A 16 -11.74 -3.88 28.66
N GLN A 17 -10.65 -3.10 28.67
CA GLN A 17 -10.61 -1.76 28.06
C GLN A 17 -10.78 -1.85 26.54
N LEU A 18 -10.09 -2.79 25.88
CA LEU A 18 -10.25 -2.99 24.44
C LEU A 18 -11.65 -3.50 24.08
N GLY A 19 -12.23 -4.37 24.90
CA GLY A 19 -13.61 -4.82 24.77
C GLY A 19 -14.61 -3.66 24.84
N ALA A 20 -14.49 -2.80 25.87
CA ALA A 20 -15.32 -1.61 26.02
C ALA A 20 -15.15 -0.65 24.83
N MET A 21 -13.92 -0.35 24.41
CA MET A 21 -13.65 0.49 23.24
C MET A 21 -14.27 -0.08 21.96
N THR A 22 -14.20 -1.39 21.76
CA THR A 22 -14.81 -2.05 20.59
C THR A 22 -16.31 -1.83 20.58
N GLN A 23 -16.99 -2.00 21.72
CA GLN A 23 -18.42 -1.76 21.83
C GLN A 23 -18.80 -0.30 21.56
N TYR A 24 -18.06 0.66 22.09
CA TYR A 24 -18.42 2.09 21.95
C TYR A 24 -18.01 2.72 20.61
N ILE A 25 -16.93 2.25 19.98
CA ILE A 25 -16.40 2.87 18.76
C ILE A 25 -16.98 2.25 17.49
N ASN A 26 -17.14 0.92 17.47
CA ASN A 26 -17.51 0.22 16.23
C ASN A 26 -18.50 -0.95 16.42
N SER A 27 -18.96 -1.22 17.64
CA SER A 27 -19.88 -2.31 17.97
C SER A 27 -19.39 -3.71 17.54
N GLY A 28 -18.10 -3.88 17.31
CA GLY A 28 -17.51 -5.11 16.78
C GLY A 28 -17.66 -5.30 15.27
N THR A 29 -17.27 -6.48 14.80
CA THR A 29 -17.34 -6.84 13.37
C THR A 29 -18.59 -7.68 13.09
N ALA A 30 -19.30 -7.44 11.99
CA ALA A 30 -20.50 -8.20 11.64
C ALA A 30 -20.21 -9.72 11.51
N ALA A 31 -21.09 -10.57 12.02
CA ALA A 31 -20.90 -12.02 12.03
C ALA A 31 -20.60 -12.65 10.65
N PRO A 32 -21.25 -12.23 9.53
CA PRO A 32 -20.89 -12.74 8.21
C PRO A 32 -19.45 -12.42 7.79
N ILE A 33 -18.93 -11.26 8.18
CA ILE A 33 -17.55 -10.86 7.91
C ILE A 33 -16.59 -11.72 8.73
N GLN A 34 -16.91 -12.00 10.00
CA GLN A 34 -16.11 -12.89 10.85
C GLN A 34 -16.04 -14.30 10.26
N ALA A 35 -17.17 -14.84 9.77
CA ALA A 35 -17.19 -16.14 9.10
C ALA A 35 -16.30 -16.16 7.85
N GLY A 36 -16.36 -15.10 7.04
CA GLY A 36 -15.46 -14.92 5.89
C GLY A 36 -13.98 -14.84 6.29
N ALA A 37 -13.66 -14.17 7.41
CA ALA A 37 -12.31 -14.08 7.93
C ALA A 37 -11.77 -15.46 8.37
N VAL A 38 -12.61 -16.28 9.01
CA VAL A 38 -12.26 -17.67 9.38
C VAL A 38 -11.95 -18.50 8.13
N ALA A 39 -12.78 -18.39 7.09
CA ALA A 39 -12.53 -19.08 5.82
C ALA A 39 -11.22 -18.60 5.18
N ALA A 40 -10.98 -17.29 5.14
CA ALA A 40 -9.75 -16.71 4.60
C ALA A 40 -8.49 -17.18 5.35
N ILE A 41 -8.53 -17.27 6.68
CA ILE A 41 -7.40 -17.77 7.49
C ILE A 41 -7.15 -19.25 7.23
N ARG A 42 -8.21 -20.07 7.15
CA ARG A 42 -8.08 -21.53 7.03
C ARG A 42 -7.74 -21.99 5.61
N GLN A 43 -8.16 -21.25 4.59
CA GLN A 43 -8.16 -21.71 3.20
C GLN A 43 -7.50 -20.72 2.24
N GLY A 44 -7.11 -19.53 2.70
CA GLY A 44 -6.67 -18.43 1.83
C GLY A 44 -5.22 -18.49 1.37
N GLU A 45 -4.38 -19.37 1.91
CA GLU A 45 -2.94 -19.42 1.58
C GLU A 45 -2.63 -19.49 0.08
N PRO A 46 -3.33 -20.28 -0.76
CA PRO A 46 -3.10 -20.29 -2.20
C PRO A 46 -3.32 -18.92 -2.86
N LEU A 47 -4.38 -18.20 -2.46
CA LEU A 47 -4.66 -16.85 -2.96
C LEU A 47 -3.62 -15.85 -2.45
N VAL A 48 -3.20 -15.97 -1.19
CA VAL A 48 -2.17 -15.11 -0.60
C VAL A 48 -0.84 -15.28 -1.33
N GLU A 49 -0.45 -16.51 -1.67
CA GLU A 49 0.78 -16.77 -2.44
C GLU A 49 0.71 -16.15 -3.83
N ASP A 50 -0.40 -16.32 -4.53
CA ASP A 50 -0.61 -15.70 -5.85
C ASP A 50 -0.55 -14.16 -5.77
N ILE A 51 -1.24 -13.53 -4.81
CA ILE A 51 -1.15 -12.08 -4.56
C ILE A 51 0.30 -11.65 -4.27
N ARG A 52 1.02 -12.42 -3.45
CA ARG A 52 2.42 -12.16 -3.09
C ARG A 52 3.33 -12.19 -4.31
N GLN A 53 3.15 -13.17 -5.21
CA GLN A 53 3.92 -13.26 -6.45
C GLN A 53 3.61 -12.09 -7.39
N ARG A 54 2.34 -11.73 -7.57
CA ARG A 54 1.96 -10.55 -8.38
C ARG A 54 2.57 -9.26 -7.85
N ILE A 55 2.52 -9.05 -6.53
CA ILE A 55 3.12 -7.86 -5.90
C ILE A 55 4.65 -7.88 -6.07
N ARG A 56 5.30 -9.03 -5.93
CA ARG A 56 6.75 -9.16 -6.16
C ARG A 56 7.11 -8.78 -7.60
N THR A 57 6.44 -9.35 -8.59
CA THR A 57 6.63 -9.01 -10.00
C THR A 57 6.37 -7.52 -10.26
N GLY A 58 5.31 -6.96 -9.68
CA GLY A 58 4.99 -5.54 -9.81
C GLY A 58 6.05 -4.62 -9.20
N LEU A 59 6.61 -4.98 -8.03
CA LEU A 59 7.73 -4.24 -7.43
C LEU A 59 9.00 -4.39 -8.26
N ASP A 60 9.30 -5.57 -8.78
CA ASP A 60 10.48 -5.80 -9.61
C ASP A 60 10.43 -4.95 -10.88
N LEU A 61 9.29 -4.97 -11.58
CA LEU A 61 9.04 -4.14 -12.75
C LEU A 61 9.12 -2.64 -12.44
N ALA A 62 8.45 -2.20 -11.37
CA ALA A 62 8.46 -0.79 -10.99
C ALA A 62 9.88 -0.30 -10.69
N TYR A 63 10.67 -1.07 -9.94
CA TYR A 63 12.03 -0.70 -9.59
C TYR A 63 12.97 -0.71 -10.80
N ASP A 64 12.84 -1.67 -11.71
CA ASP A 64 13.63 -1.72 -12.94
C ASP A 64 13.37 -0.50 -13.84
N ARG A 65 12.11 -0.12 -14.01
CA ARG A 65 11.71 1.01 -14.87
C ARG A 65 11.96 2.37 -14.24
N LEU A 66 11.60 2.55 -12.96
CA LEU A 66 11.84 3.80 -12.23
C LEU A 66 13.33 4.14 -12.19
N ALA A 67 14.22 3.15 -12.03
CA ALA A 67 15.67 3.36 -12.02
C ALA A 67 16.22 3.91 -13.36
N ARG A 68 15.47 3.77 -14.45
CA ARG A 68 15.86 4.25 -15.79
C ARG A 68 15.32 5.64 -16.11
N ILE A 69 14.38 6.17 -15.32
CA ILE A 69 13.80 7.49 -15.53
C ILE A 69 14.77 8.55 -14.99
N PRO A 70 15.25 9.49 -15.83
CA PRO A 70 16.13 10.56 -15.38
C PRO A 70 15.51 11.40 -14.26
N GLY A 71 16.32 11.72 -13.25
CA GLY A 71 15.88 12.52 -12.10
C GLY A 71 15.06 11.75 -11.05
N VAL A 72 14.85 10.44 -11.20
CA VAL A 72 14.26 9.62 -10.13
C VAL A 72 15.33 9.23 -9.11
N ILE A 73 15.08 9.57 -7.84
CA ILE A 73 15.86 9.10 -6.70
C ILE A 73 15.14 7.88 -6.10
N LEU A 74 15.74 6.70 -6.27
CA LEU A 74 15.14 5.43 -5.88
C LEU A 74 15.89 4.80 -4.69
N PRO A 75 15.30 4.76 -3.48
CA PRO A 75 15.82 4.00 -2.35
C PRO A 75 15.93 2.50 -2.63
N ARG A 76 16.51 1.74 -1.71
CA ARG A 76 16.55 0.27 -1.82
C ARG A 76 15.14 -0.32 -1.89
N LYS A 77 14.95 -1.30 -2.78
CA LYS A 77 13.69 -2.06 -2.91
C LYS A 77 13.24 -2.64 -1.57
N PRO A 78 11.97 -2.46 -1.16
CA PRO A 78 11.47 -2.97 0.10
C PRO A 78 11.44 -4.50 0.12
N ARG A 79 11.56 -5.08 1.32
CA ARG A 79 11.47 -6.54 1.52
C ARG A 79 10.02 -7.05 1.61
N GLY A 80 9.05 -6.15 1.67
CA GLY A 80 7.64 -6.48 1.80
C GLY A 80 6.74 -5.24 1.62
N GLY A 81 5.43 -5.47 1.59
CA GLY A 81 4.45 -4.45 1.21
C GLY A 81 4.22 -4.42 -0.30
N MET A 82 3.42 -3.44 -0.76
CA MET A 82 2.95 -3.34 -2.14
C MET A 82 3.18 -1.96 -2.75
N TYR A 83 4.16 -1.23 -2.20
CA TYR A 83 4.42 0.15 -2.59
C TYR A 83 5.88 0.35 -2.99
N ALA A 84 6.09 0.98 -4.15
CA ALA A 84 7.36 1.63 -4.47
C ALA A 84 7.33 3.06 -3.91
N PHE A 85 8.45 3.47 -3.33
CA PHE A 85 8.60 4.79 -2.71
C PHE A 85 9.86 5.45 -3.26
N PHE A 86 9.72 6.57 -3.95
CA PHE A 86 10.80 7.24 -4.68
C PHE A 86 10.61 8.75 -4.62
N ALA A 87 11.67 9.51 -4.89
CA ALA A 87 11.62 10.97 -4.98
C ALA A 87 12.07 11.43 -6.37
N LEU A 88 11.91 12.71 -6.64
CA LEU A 88 12.40 13.36 -7.86
C LEU A 88 13.49 14.37 -7.48
N GLU A 89 14.56 14.43 -8.26
CA GLU A 89 15.64 15.40 -8.05
C GLU A 89 15.09 16.84 -8.09
N GLY A 90 15.52 17.66 -7.14
CA GLY A 90 15.07 19.05 -7.02
C GLY A 90 13.67 19.24 -6.43
N GLU A 91 12.91 18.16 -6.20
CA GLU A 91 11.56 18.23 -5.62
C GLU A 91 11.61 18.02 -4.10
N SER A 92 11.43 19.09 -3.32
CA SER A 92 11.32 19.01 -1.86
C SER A 92 9.91 18.64 -1.37
N ASP A 93 8.89 18.78 -2.23
CA ASP A 93 7.50 18.46 -1.94
C ASP A 93 6.80 17.90 -3.19
N ALA A 94 6.44 16.63 -3.13
CA ALA A 94 5.91 15.91 -4.28
C ALA A 94 4.45 16.23 -4.65
N ARG A 95 3.75 17.14 -3.93
CA ARG A 95 2.34 17.46 -4.22
C ARG A 95 2.12 17.94 -5.65
N GLN A 96 2.93 18.90 -6.10
CA GLN A 96 2.81 19.47 -7.45
C GLN A 96 3.24 18.44 -8.50
N ALA A 97 4.31 17.69 -8.25
CA ALA A 97 4.76 16.61 -9.12
C ALA A 97 3.66 15.54 -9.32
N CYS A 98 3.03 15.06 -8.23
CA CYS A 98 1.92 14.10 -8.31
C CYS A 98 0.73 14.64 -9.12
N ALA A 99 0.36 15.91 -8.93
CA ALA A 99 -0.73 16.53 -9.70
C ALA A 99 -0.39 16.59 -11.20
N LYS A 100 0.82 17.04 -11.53
CA LYS A 100 1.29 17.10 -12.92
C LYS A 100 1.34 15.72 -13.58
N ILE A 101 1.86 14.70 -12.88
CA ILE A 101 1.91 13.31 -13.37
C ILE A 101 0.49 12.79 -13.62
N LEU A 102 -0.46 13.08 -12.73
CA LEU A 102 -1.86 12.69 -12.92
C LEU A 102 -2.49 13.36 -14.14
N GLU A 103 -2.26 14.65 -14.34
CA GLU A 103 -2.84 15.42 -15.45
C GLU A 103 -2.25 15.01 -16.80
N THR A 104 -0.93 14.84 -16.87
CA THR A 104 -0.20 14.62 -18.12
C THR A 104 -0.08 13.15 -18.50
N ALA A 105 0.20 12.27 -17.54
CA ALA A 105 0.41 10.85 -17.76
C ALA A 105 -0.76 9.97 -17.31
N ARG A 106 -1.80 10.55 -16.68
CA ARG A 106 -2.95 9.79 -16.14
C ARG A 106 -2.57 8.76 -15.08
N VAL A 107 -1.44 8.97 -14.40
CA VAL A 107 -0.95 8.09 -13.32
C VAL A 107 -1.23 8.72 -11.96
N GLY A 108 -2.08 8.07 -11.17
CA GLY A 108 -2.37 8.50 -9.80
C GLY A 108 -1.32 8.00 -8.80
N LEU A 109 -0.59 8.92 -8.17
CA LEU A 109 0.39 8.65 -7.12
C LEU A 109 -0.02 9.32 -5.80
N ALA A 110 0.36 8.73 -4.67
CA ALA A 110 0.13 9.35 -3.38
C ALA A 110 1.34 10.21 -2.98
N PRO A 111 1.17 11.53 -2.75
CA PRO A 111 2.26 12.40 -2.34
C PRO A 111 2.69 12.09 -0.91
N GLY A 112 3.99 12.21 -0.67
CA GLY A 112 4.64 11.69 0.52
C GLY A 112 4.29 12.42 1.82
N HIS A 113 3.87 13.69 1.73
CA HIS A 113 3.40 14.47 2.89
C HIS A 113 2.24 13.80 3.65
N LEU A 114 1.45 12.93 2.98
CA LEU A 114 0.40 12.13 3.62
C LEU A 114 0.94 11.09 4.61
N PHE A 115 2.25 10.83 4.59
CA PHE A 115 2.95 9.90 5.48
C PHE A 115 3.87 10.62 6.47
N GLY A 116 3.78 11.96 6.56
CA GLY A 116 4.57 12.80 7.46
C GLY A 116 5.58 13.70 6.73
N ASN A 117 6.03 14.74 7.43
CA ASN A 117 6.89 15.78 6.85
C ASN A 117 8.25 15.24 6.35
N SER A 118 8.80 14.21 6.99
CA SER A 118 10.05 13.57 6.56
C SER A 118 9.95 12.88 5.20
N ALA A 119 8.73 12.65 4.73
CA ALA A 119 8.43 12.01 3.47
C ALA A 119 7.96 12.99 2.38
N ALA A 120 7.96 14.30 2.63
CA ALA A 120 7.33 15.29 1.74
C ALA A 120 7.81 15.22 0.28
N ALA A 121 9.11 14.97 0.06
CA ALA A 121 9.73 14.85 -1.27
C ALA A 121 9.38 13.55 -2.02
N PHE A 122 8.77 12.57 -1.34
CA PHE A 122 8.55 11.23 -1.91
C PHE A 122 7.17 11.08 -2.55
N LEU A 123 7.09 10.15 -3.50
CA LEU A 123 5.89 9.66 -4.16
C LEU A 123 5.71 8.19 -3.80
N ARG A 124 4.46 7.76 -3.58
CA ARG A 124 4.12 6.36 -3.34
C ARG A 124 3.30 5.81 -4.50
N MET A 125 3.84 4.81 -5.18
CA MET A 125 3.17 4.04 -6.23
C MET A 125 2.69 2.71 -5.67
N CYS A 126 1.41 2.37 -5.87
CA CYS A 126 0.88 1.04 -5.53
C CYS A 126 1.09 0.08 -6.70
N VAL A 127 1.78 -1.03 -6.46
CA VAL A 127 2.02 -2.07 -7.48
C VAL A 127 1.01 -3.22 -7.42
N CYS A 128 -0.01 -3.13 -6.54
CA CYS A 128 -1.10 -4.10 -6.49
C CYS A 128 -2.10 -3.85 -7.64
N ARG A 129 -1.58 -3.91 -8.88
CA ARG A 129 -2.27 -3.70 -10.15
C ARG A 129 -1.80 -4.74 -11.16
N ASP A 130 -2.50 -4.81 -12.28
CA ASP A 130 -2.03 -5.60 -13.41
C ASP A 130 -0.66 -5.10 -13.90
N SER A 131 0.25 -6.01 -14.26
CA SER A 131 1.61 -5.66 -14.65
C SER A 131 1.67 -4.84 -15.93
N GLY A 132 0.76 -5.06 -16.88
CA GLY A 132 0.66 -4.24 -18.09
C GLY A 132 0.28 -2.79 -17.76
N GLN A 133 -0.60 -2.58 -16.78
CA GLN A 133 -0.92 -1.24 -16.30
C GLN A 133 0.27 -0.56 -15.60
N ILE A 134 1.10 -1.32 -14.89
CA ILE A 134 2.33 -0.81 -14.26
C ILE A 134 3.33 -0.41 -15.35
N GLU A 135 3.47 -1.22 -16.39
CA GLU A 135 4.35 -0.94 -17.52
C GLU A 135 3.95 0.33 -18.26
N THR A 136 2.68 0.43 -18.68
CA THR A 136 2.15 1.63 -19.34
C THR A 136 2.30 2.90 -18.49
N ALA A 137 2.21 2.78 -17.16
CA ALA A 137 2.39 3.93 -16.26
C ALA A 137 3.86 4.41 -16.16
N LEU A 138 4.82 3.60 -16.62
CA LEU A 138 6.26 3.82 -16.53
C LEU A 138 6.93 3.90 -17.92
N GLU A 139 6.14 4.07 -18.98
CA GLU A 139 6.56 4.45 -20.33
C GLU A 139 6.61 5.97 -20.47
#